data_AF-A0A9N8E865-F1
#
_entry.id   AF-A0A9N8E865-F1
#
_cell.length_a   1.000
_cell.length_b   1.000
_cell.length_c   1.000
_cell.angle_alpha   90.00
_cell.angle_beta   90.00
_cell.angle_gamma   90.00
#
_symmetry.space_group_name_H-M   'P 1'
#
loop_
_entity.id
_entity.type
_entity.pdbx_description
1 polymer ?
#
loop_
_entity_poly.entity_id
_entity_poly.type
_entity_poly.pdbx_seq_one_letter_code
_entity_poly.pdbx_strand_id
1 'polypeptide(L)'
;MMTDKPSEETLPASHNNEVVDPIPSPAERFHFVSRRYMILAVILIGIPLFMVHWQSLPSIEAATVSTEESSKKEFLPEVTDQVSAVTSTHQTDSASRPSIVWLMSYPNSGTSYTMRMVASASNRAVATNYGNEYTDKDHPANMPLYPVKDGLLPQGPFWRAQDQQRLPDQFILTKTHCGGRCGRCRPSRYVLTYSQFLHACTEGKGCLPNSDSNSSSPCEWTTTHYPPPPHNPRIGKLIHLIRSPFDNFISRFHLARKLTAQRMKNDPKGLKQWMDAHPDSPAGFTRWCQELDQQYGSPFDHDNSKLPNIDHLTCLGEWFRYIQWHGMTLMLQEQNPKQLPTLTIYYEDYDRNWNETTSSILDFLKLERDETSTVREFVARKPYDDYYTQAQRKQAKVLVKKLVSDNLWQLLKQYF
;
A
#
# COMPACT_ATOMS: atom_id res chain seq x y z
N MET A 1 25.63 -32.80 -27.73
CA MET A 1 25.78 -32.22 -26.38
C MET A 1 26.06 -30.73 -26.56
N MET A 2 25.00 -29.93 -26.65
CA MET A 2 25.04 -28.47 -26.67
C MET A 2 24.34 -28.00 -25.41
N THR A 3 25.05 -27.24 -24.58
CA THR A 3 24.52 -26.60 -23.38
C THR A 3 24.31 -25.12 -23.69
N ASP A 4 23.07 -24.75 -24.01
CA ASP A 4 22.68 -23.35 -24.15
C ASP A 4 22.55 -22.70 -22.76
N LYS A 5 23.32 -21.63 -22.56
CA LYS A 5 23.21 -20.71 -21.44
C LYS A 5 22.07 -19.72 -21.72
N PRO A 6 21.16 -19.45 -20.77
CA PRO A 6 20.17 -18.39 -20.97
C PRO A 6 20.83 -17.02 -20.81
N SER A 7 20.48 -16.11 -21.72
CA SER A 7 20.92 -14.72 -21.81
C SER A 7 20.42 -13.88 -20.65
N GLU A 8 21.34 -13.16 -20.01
CA GLU A 8 21.09 -12.18 -18.95
C GLU A 8 20.55 -10.88 -19.56
N GLU A 9 19.32 -10.51 -19.18
CA GLU A 9 18.60 -9.35 -19.70
C GLU A 9 18.74 -8.14 -18.77
N THR A 10 19.35 -7.08 -19.29
CA THR A 10 19.71 -5.85 -18.58
C THR A 10 18.49 -4.94 -18.34
N LEU A 11 18.10 -4.76 -17.08
CA LEU A 11 17.07 -3.79 -16.67
C LEU A 11 17.63 -2.35 -16.57
N PRO A 12 16.98 -1.32 -17.16
CA PRO A 12 17.42 0.05 -16.98
C PRO A 12 16.81 0.68 -15.72
N ALA A 13 17.64 1.34 -14.89
CA ALA A 13 17.24 1.98 -13.64
C ALA A 13 16.21 3.09 -13.91
N SER A 14 15.13 3.09 -13.13
CA SER A 14 14.26 4.24 -12.98
C SER A 14 14.86 5.15 -11.91
N HIS A 15 15.12 6.41 -12.27
CA HIS A 15 15.38 7.47 -11.30
C HIS A 15 14.12 7.70 -10.47
N ASN A 16 14.06 7.12 -9.27
CA ASN A 16 13.16 7.57 -8.23
C ASN A 16 13.81 8.80 -7.60
N ASN A 17 13.43 10.00 -8.05
CA ASN A 17 13.61 11.20 -7.25
C ASN A 17 12.61 11.15 -6.09
N GLU A 18 12.86 10.30 -5.11
CA GLU A 18 12.43 10.62 -3.75
C GLU A 18 13.19 11.88 -3.37
N VAL A 19 12.48 12.96 -3.09
CA VAL A 19 13.03 14.16 -2.46
C VAL A 19 13.72 13.68 -1.18
N VAL A 20 15.04 13.57 -1.23
CA VAL A 20 15.86 13.34 -0.03
C VAL A 20 15.82 14.66 0.70
N ASP A 21 14.99 14.77 1.73
CA ASP A 21 15.00 15.94 2.61
C ASP A 21 16.43 16.14 3.10
N PRO A 22 17.00 17.36 2.96
CA PRO A 22 18.34 17.63 3.44
C PRO A 22 18.42 17.33 4.93
N ILE A 23 19.49 16.64 5.34
CA ILE A 23 19.75 16.32 6.74
C ILE A 23 19.86 17.65 7.50
N PRO A 24 18.94 17.97 8.43
CA PRO A 24 19.01 19.23 9.15
C PRO A 24 20.26 19.28 10.02
N SER A 25 20.90 20.44 10.04
CA SER A 25 22.13 20.68 10.79
C SER A 25 21.91 20.48 12.30
N PRO A 26 22.97 20.19 13.09
CA PRO A 26 22.84 20.04 14.53
C PRO A 26 22.18 21.24 15.25
N ALA A 27 22.32 22.45 14.69
CA ALA A 27 21.76 23.68 15.24
C ALA A 27 20.23 23.81 15.05
N GLU A 28 19.65 23.19 14.03
CA GLU A 28 18.21 23.26 13.75
C GLU A 28 17.38 22.29 14.63
N ARG A 29 18.04 21.35 15.32
CA ARG A 29 17.38 20.37 16.20
C ARG A 29 16.85 20.98 17.50
N PHE A 30 17.36 22.13 17.94
CA PHE A 30 17.00 22.74 19.23
C PHE A 30 15.80 23.70 19.17
N HIS A 31 15.51 24.31 18.02
CA HIS A 31 14.46 25.33 17.93
C HIS A 31 13.03 24.79 17.73
N PHE A 32 12.87 23.51 17.36
CA PHE A 32 11.55 22.96 17.02
C PHE A 32 10.71 22.54 18.25
N VAL A 33 11.35 22.28 19.38
CA VAL A 33 10.69 21.79 20.60
C VAL A 33 10.05 22.91 21.41
N SER A 34 10.62 24.12 21.41
CA SER A 34 10.14 25.23 22.25
C SER A 34 8.83 25.87 21.79
N ARG A 35 8.49 25.84 20.48
CA ARG A 35 7.30 26.54 19.96
C ARG A 35 5.97 25.84 20.23
N ARG A 36 5.95 24.51 20.46
CA ARG A 36 4.70 23.77 20.72
C ARG A 36 4.21 23.88 22.16
N TYR A 37 5.10 24.08 23.13
CA TYR A 37 4.72 24.24 24.53
C TYR A 37 4.13 25.63 24.84
N MET A 38 4.51 26.68 24.09
CA MET A 38 3.92 28.01 24.29
C MET A 38 2.47 28.12 23.78
N ILE A 39 2.10 27.40 22.71
CA ILE A 39 0.74 27.47 22.14
C ILE A 39 -0.27 26.70 23.01
N LEU A 40 0.15 25.60 23.65
CA LEU A 40 -0.71 24.84 24.56
C LEU A 40 -0.97 25.55 25.89
N ALA A 41 -0.04 26.37 26.38
CA ALA A 41 -0.21 27.13 27.62
C ALA A 41 -1.24 28.28 27.48
N VAL A 42 -1.41 28.86 26.29
CA VAL A 42 -2.38 29.95 26.06
C VAL A 42 -3.82 29.42 25.92
N ILE A 43 -4.01 28.20 25.43
CA ILE A 43 -5.35 27.62 25.24
C ILE A 43 -5.96 27.12 26.57
N LEU A 44 -5.14 26.66 27.53
CA LEU A 44 -5.62 26.10 28.78
C LEU A 44 -5.98 27.12 29.88
N ILE A 45 -5.61 28.40 29.70
CA ILE A 45 -5.94 29.47 30.66
C ILE A 45 -7.15 30.32 30.20
N GLY A 46 -7.55 30.23 28.92
CA GLY A 46 -8.54 31.14 28.33
C GLY A 46 -9.99 30.66 28.26
N ILE A 47 -10.33 29.46 28.73
CA ILE A 47 -11.68 28.87 28.56
C ILE A 47 -12.30 28.55 29.92
N PRO A 48 -12.68 29.57 30.70
CA PRO A 48 -13.98 29.47 31.37
C PRO A 48 -14.66 30.84 31.52
N LEU A 49 -15.07 31.50 30.43
CA LEU A 49 -15.91 32.72 30.54
C LEU A 49 -17.01 32.88 29.47
N PHE A 50 -17.25 31.91 28.59
CA PHE A 50 -18.22 32.03 27.49
C PHE A 50 -19.26 30.90 27.43
N MET A 51 -19.89 30.57 28.56
CA MET A 51 -21.05 29.65 28.59
C MET A 51 -22.24 30.21 29.38
N VAL A 52 -22.56 31.49 29.21
CA VAL A 52 -23.84 32.07 29.66
C VAL A 52 -24.36 33.08 28.65
N HIS A 53 -25.00 32.60 27.58
CA HIS A 53 -26.10 33.25 26.82
C HIS A 53 -26.17 32.66 25.41
N TRP A 54 -27.08 31.70 25.20
CA TRP A 54 -27.83 31.66 23.95
C TRP A 54 -29.10 30.81 24.15
N GLN A 55 -30.19 31.48 24.47
CA GLN A 55 -31.54 30.99 24.23
C GLN A 55 -32.16 31.84 23.12
N SER A 56 -32.94 31.17 22.27
CA SER A 56 -33.90 31.73 21.32
C SER A 56 -33.33 32.22 19.99
N LEU A 57 -33.74 31.58 18.88
CA LEU A 57 -34.45 32.17 17.73
C LEU A 57 -34.75 31.05 16.68
N PRO A 58 -35.71 31.27 15.76
CA PRO A 58 -36.64 30.24 15.30
C PRO A 58 -36.38 29.73 13.87
N SER A 59 -37.13 28.68 13.53
CA SER A 59 -37.28 28.01 12.24
C SER A 59 -37.55 28.98 11.09
N ILE A 60 -36.85 28.81 9.97
CA ILE A 60 -37.18 29.44 8.68
C ILE A 60 -37.46 28.32 7.66
N GLU A 61 -38.64 28.40 7.06
CA GLU A 61 -39.12 27.59 5.94
C GLU A 61 -38.56 28.06 4.58
N ALA A 62 -38.44 27.07 3.69
CA ALA A 62 -38.59 27.07 2.24
C ALA A 62 -38.09 28.25 1.37
N ALA A 63 -37.25 27.91 0.39
CA ALA A 63 -37.33 28.48 -0.95
C ALA A 63 -36.91 27.46 -2.02
N THR A 64 -37.90 26.98 -2.76
CA THR A 64 -37.78 26.36 -4.08
C THR A 64 -37.34 27.39 -5.12
N VAL A 65 -36.34 27.05 -5.94
CA VAL A 65 -36.00 27.79 -7.16
C VAL A 65 -36.01 26.82 -8.35
N SER A 66 -36.83 27.16 -9.32
CA SER A 66 -37.03 26.55 -10.64
C SER A 66 -36.33 27.36 -11.74
N THR A 67 -36.32 26.78 -12.96
CA THR A 67 -36.05 27.34 -14.30
C THR A 67 -34.57 27.58 -14.65
N GLU A 68 -34.07 27.37 -15.89
CA GLU A 68 -34.68 27.18 -17.20
C GLU A 68 -33.65 26.59 -18.21
N GLU A 69 -34.15 25.94 -19.26
CA GLU A 69 -33.40 25.48 -20.45
C GLU A 69 -32.96 26.66 -21.33
N SER A 70 -31.85 26.50 -22.06
CA SER A 70 -31.66 27.23 -23.33
C SER A 70 -30.81 26.44 -24.31
N SER A 71 -31.44 26.07 -25.43
CA SER A 71 -30.85 25.44 -26.60
C SER A 71 -30.24 26.50 -27.52
N LYS A 72 -29.07 26.21 -28.10
CA LYS A 72 -28.64 26.86 -29.35
C LYS A 72 -27.97 25.85 -30.28
N LYS A 73 -28.64 25.60 -31.40
CA LYS A 73 -28.11 24.97 -32.62
C LYS A 73 -27.33 26.02 -33.41
N GLU A 74 -26.18 25.63 -33.95
CA GLU A 74 -25.56 26.30 -35.09
C GLU A 74 -24.86 25.25 -35.97
N PHE A 75 -24.84 25.52 -37.28
CA PHE A 75 -24.80 24.56 -38.37
C PHE A 75 -23.58 24.86 -39.28
N LEU A 76 -22.88 23.80 -39.73
CA LEU A 76 -21.97 23.67 -40.91
C LEU A 76 -20.52 24.25 -40.84
N PRO A 77 -19.56 23.73 -41.65
CA PRO A 77 -19.69 22.79 -42.78
C PRO A 77 -18.80 21.53 -42.76
N GLU A 78 -19.21 20.66 -43.68
CA GLU A 78 -18.67 19.39 -44.15
C GLU A 78 -17.28 19.52 -44.79
N VAL A 79 -16.31 18.75 -44.28
CA VAL A 79 -15.06 18.43 -45.00
C VAL A 79 -14.87 16.92 -44.93
N THR A 80 -14.89 16.33 -46.12
CA THR A 80 -14.66 14.92 -46.42
C THR A 80 -13.16 14.66 -46.40
N ASP A 81 -12.71 13.74 -45.55
CA ASP A 81 -11.49 12.97 -45.84
C ASP A 81 -11.57 11.58 -45.19
N GLN A 82 -11.39 10.57 -46.04
CA GLN A 82 -11.47 9.17 -45.69
C GLN A 82 -10.21 8.72 -44.95
N VAL A 83 -10.35 8.53 -43.64
CA VAL A 83 -9.53 7.58 -42.89
C VAL A 83 -10.49 6.61 -42.24
N SER A 84 -10.41 5.34 -42.64
CA SER A 84 -11.21 4.25 -42.06
C SER A 84 -10.85 4.06 -40.59
N ALA A 85 -11.48 4.85 -39.73
CA ALA A 85 -11.57 4.59 -38.31
C ALA A 85 -12.39 3.31 -38.13
N VAL A 86 -11.79 2.32 -37.51
CA VAL A 86 -12.51 1.21 -36.88
C VAL A 86 -13.27 1.82 -35.71
N THR A 87 -14.40 2.45 -36.03
CA THR A 87 -15.37 2.93 -35.05
C THR A 87 -16.12 1.70 -34.55
N SER A 88 -15.45 0.95 -33.68
CA SER A 88 -16.10 -0.02 -32.81
C SER A 88 -17.13 0.75 -32.00
N THR A 89 -18.39 0.67 -32.41
CA THR A 89 -19.56 1.00 -31.62
C THR A 89 -19.59 0.08 -30.40
N HIS A 90 -18.74 0.38 -29.41
CA HIS A 90 -18.88 -0.10 -28.05
C HIS A 90 -20.13 0.55 -27.47
N GLN A 91 -21.29 -0.06 -27.76
CA GLN A 91 -22.47 0.02 -26.93
C GLN A 91 -22.04 -0.43 -25.54
N THR A 92 -21.72 0.56 -24.70
CA THR A 92 -21.45 0.38 -23.27
C THR A 92 -22.76 0.06 -22.59
N ASP A 93 -23.23 -1.17 -22.76
CA ASP A 93 -23.99 -1.79 -21.68
C ASP A 93 -23.10 -1.63 -20.44
N SER A 94 -23.58 -0.88 -19.46
CA SER A 94 -22.84 -0.58 -18.23
C SER A 94 -22.77 -1.84 -17.38
N ALA A 95 -22.16 -2.90 -17.92
CA ALA A 95 -21.79 -4.10 -17.19
C ALA A 95 -21.15 -3.61 -15.90
N SER A 96 -21.80 -3.95 -14.79
CA SER A 96 -21.45 -3.42 -13.48
C SER A 96 -19.99 -3.74 -13.24
N ARG A 97 -19.15 -2.70 -13.19
CA ARG A 97 -17.73 -2.87 -12.85
C ARG A 97 -17.63 -3.56 -11.48
N PRO A 98 -16.67 -4.47 -11.28
CA PRO A 98 -16.58 -5.22 -10.03
C PRO A 98 -16.33 -4.27 -8.85
N SER A 99 -16.79 -4.69 -7.67
CA SER A 99 -16.45 -4.04 -6.41
C SER A 99 -15.01 -4.35 -6.01
N ILE A 100 -14.34 -3.39 -5.38
CA ILE A 100 -13.00 -3.53 -4.83
C ILE A 100 -13.04 -4.47 -3.61
N VAL A 101 -12.11 -5.42 -3.60
CA VAL A 101 -11.70 -6.15 -2.40
C VAL A 101 -10.27 -5.76 -2.07
N TRP A 102 -10.07 -5.04 -0.96
CA TRP A 102 -8.72 -4.64 -0.56
C TRP A 102 -7.94 -5.84 -0.03
N LEU A 103 -6.90 -6.23 -0.77
CA LEU A 103 -5.83 -7.07 -0.24
C LEU A 103 -4.89 -6.20 0.59
N MET A 104 -5.19 -6.11 1.88
CA MET A 104 -4.43 -5.34 2.84
C MET A 104 -3.33 -6.21 3.44
N SER A 105 -2.09 -5.75 3.34
CA SER A 105 -0.98 -6.39 4.03
C SER A 105 0.13 -5.40 4.35
N TYR A 106 0.85 -5.61 5.44
CA TYR A 106 2.12 -4.92 5.65
C TYR A 106 3.08 -5.29 4.49
N PRO A 107 3.94 -4.38 3.97
CA PRO A 107 4.69 -4.68 2.76
C PRO A 107 5.57 -5.91 2.90
N ASN A 108 5.79 -6.60 1.77
CA ASN A 108 6.56 -7.84 1.70
C ASN A 108 5.96 -9.05 2.43
N SER A 109 4.67 -8.99 2.80
CA SER A 109 3.96 -10.11 3.44
C SER A 109 3.29 -11.08 2.46
N GLY A 110 3.61 -11.02 1.17
CA GLY A 110 3.13 -12.01 0.18
C GLY A 110 2.09 -11.54 -0.82
N THR A 111 1.73 -10.25 -0.84
CA THR A 111 0.66 -9.74 -1.72
C THR A 111 0.88 -10.02 -3.20
N SER A 112 2.13 -9.94 -3.69
CA SER A 112 2.46 -10.26 -5.08
C SER A 112 2.22 -11.74 -5.42
N TYR A 113 2.47 -12.64 -4.47
CA TYR A 113 2.16 -14.06 -4.66
C TYR A 113 0.65 -14.27 -4.67
N THR A 114 -0.08 -13.76 -3.67
CA THR A 114 -1.55 -13.86 -3.59
C THR A 114 -2.23 -13.33 -4.86
N MET A 115 -1.79 -12.18 -5.36
CA MET A 115 -2.35 -11.61 -6.59
C MET A 115 -2.11 -12.48 -7.82
N ARG A 116 -0.88 -12.98 -8.01
CA ARG A 116 -0.55 -13.88 -9.13
C ARG A 116 -1.28 -15.20 -9.03
N MET A 117 -1.42 -15.74 -7.82
CA MET A 117 -2.19 -16.95 -7.55
C MET A 117 -3.64 -16.74 -7.99
N VAL A 118 -4.32 -15.68 -7.52
CA VAL A 118 -5.72 -15.40 -7.89
C VAL A 118 -5.87 -15.18 -9.38
N ALA A 119 -4.99 -14.37 -9.97
CA ALA A 119 -5.02 -14.09 -11.40
C ALA A 119 -4.85 -15.37 -12.22
N SER A 120 -3.89 -16.22 -11.86
CA SER A 120 -3.65 -17.48 -12.58
C SER A 120 -4.80 -18.45 -12.37
N ALA A 121 -5.22 -18.67 -11.12
CA ALA A 121 -6.21 -19.69 -10.76
C ALA A 121 -7.62 -19.41 -11.27
N SER A 122 -7.98 -18.15 -11.48
CA SER A 122 -9.32 -17.77 -11.99
C SER A 122 -9.31 -17.28 -13.44
N ASN A 123 -8.11 -17.06 -14.00
CA ASN A 123 -7.93 -16.38 -15.29
C ASN A 123 -8.66 -15.03 -15.37
N ARG A 124 -8.73 -14.32 -14.22
CA ARG A 124 -9.33 -12.98 -14.09
C ARG A 124 -8.30 -11.95 -13.65
N ALA A 125 -8.52 -10.73 -14.11
CA ALA A 125 -7.63 -9.62 -13.79
C ALA A 125 -7.69 -9.26 -12.30
N VAL A 126 -6.56 -8.77 -11.80
CA VAL A 126 -6.40 -8.18 -10.47
C VAL A 126 -6.00 -6.70 -10.59
N ALA A 127 -6.21 -5.93 -9.52
CA ALA A 127 -5.92 -4.50 -9.48
C ALA A 127 -4.90 -4.14 -8.39
N THR A 128 -4.37 -2.93 -8.45
CA THR A 128 -3.42 -2.40 -7.49
C THR A 128 -3.52 -0.89 -7.34
N ASN A 129 -3.17 -0.40 -6.16
CA ASN A 129 -2.89 1.02 -5.92
C ASN A 129 -1.45 1.41 -6.33
N TYR A 130 -0.63 0.46 -6.78
CA TYR A 130 0.79 0.66 -7.07
C TYR A 130 1.09 0.34 -8.53
N GLY A 131 0.53 1.13 -9.46
CA GLY A 131 0.71 0.94 -10.89
C GLY A 131 2.18 0.84 -11.30
N ASN A 132 3.07 1.53 -10.59
CA ASN A 132 4.53 1.47 -10.79
C ASN A 132 5.18 0.12 -10.45
N GLU A 133 4.48 -0.77 -9.76
CA GLU A 133 4.92 -2.15 -9.55
C GLU A 133 4.51 -3.08 -10.70
N TYR A 134 3.65 -2.59 -11.60
CA TYR A 134 3.00 -3.36 -12.66
C TYR A 134 3.24 -2.80 -14.07
N THR A 135 3.92 -1.67 -14.20
CA THR A 135 4.26 -1.07 -15.50
C THR A 135 5.69 -1.44 -15.87
N ASP A 136 5.83 -2.19 -16.96
CA ASP A 136 7.13 -2.46 -17.59
C ASP A 136 7.42 -1.37 -18.64
N LYS A 137 8.68 -1.21 -19.05
CA LYS A 137 9.11 -0.10 -19.93
C LYS A 137 8.41 -0.08 -21.29
N ASP A 138 7.99 -1.23 -21.75
CA ASP A 138 7.36 -1.40 -23.06
C ASP A 138 5.83 -1.27 -23.01
N HIS A 139 5.26 -1.02 -21.83
CA HIS A 139 3.82 -1.10 -21.59
C HIS A 139 3.27 0.22 -21.01
N PRO A 140 2.66 1.08 -21.84
CA PRO A 140 2.74 2.53 -21.64
C PRO A 140 1.71 3.17 -20.70
N ALA A 141 0.67 2.47 -20.21
CA ALA A 141 -0.31 3.10 -19.32
C ALA A 141 -1.03 2.12 -18.37
N ASN A 142 -1.22 2.56 -17.12
CA ASN A 142 -2.09 1.88 -16.17
C ASN A 142 -3.56 2.18 -16.49
N MET A 143 -4.41 1.16 -16.56
CA MET A 143 -5.84 1.37 -16.83
C MET A 143 -6.58 1.60 -15.51
N PRO A 144 -7.36 2.69 -15.36
CA PRO A 144 -8.19 2.88 -14.18
C PRO A 144 -9.25 1.78 -14.12
N LEU A 145 -9.52 1.25 -12.92
CA LEU A 145 -10.55 0.23 -12.74
C LEU A 145 -11.94 0.76 -13.09
N TYR A 146 -12.18 2.03 -12.77
CA TYR A 146 -13.44 2.71 -13.07
C TYR A 146 -13.21 3.84 -14.06
N PRO A 147 -14.01 3.90 -15.15
CA PRO A 147 -13.94 5.03 -16.06
C PRO A 147 -14.31 6.30 -15.29
N VAL A 148 -13.59 7.37 -15.61
CA VAL A 148 -13.92 8.72 -15.16
C VAL A 148 -14.71 9.41 -16.27
N LYS A 149 -15.58 10.36 -15.89
CA LYS A 149 -16.27 11.20 -16.87
C LYS A 149 -15.25 12.01 -17.66
N ASP A 150 -15.58 12.32 -18.91
CA ASP A 150 -14.72 13.13 -19.78
C ASP A 150 -14.27 14.42 -19.08
N GLY A 151 -12.97 14.72 -19.20
CA GLY A 151 -12.33 15.88 -18.56
C GLY A 151 -11.91 15.70 -17.11
N LEU A 152 -12.23 14.58 -16.45
CA LEU A 152 -11.71 14.28 -15.11
C LEU A 152 -10.46 13.41 -15.17
N LEU A 153 -9.53 13.63 -14.24
CA LEU A 153 -8.34 12.80 -14.11
C LEU A 153 -8.73 11.38 -13.68
N PRO A 154 -8.23 10.33 -14.37
CA PRO A 154 -8.36 8.95 -13.93
C PRO A 154 -7.93 8.78 -12.47
N GLN A 155 -8.70 8.03 -11.69
CA GLN A 155 -8.36 7.68 -10.32
C GLN A 155 -8.05 6.19 -10.23
N GLY A 156 -7.12 5.83 -9.34
CA GLY A 156 -6.92 4.45 -8.94
C GLY A 156 -8.18 3.82 -8.30
N PRO A 157 -8.16 2.51 -8.01
CA PRO A 157 -7.07 1.58 -8.31
C PRO A 157 -6.92 1.31 -9.80
N PHE A 158 -5.77 0.77 -10.18
CA PHE A 158 -5.42 0.47 -11.56
C PHE A 158 -5.31 -1.04 -11.80
N TRP A 159 -5.55 -1.49 -13.02
CA TRP A 159 -5.38 -2.89 -13.44
C TRP A 159 -4.60 -2.96 -14.76
N ARG A 160 -4.03 -4.13 -15.07
CA ARG A 160 -3.34 -4.39 -16.34
C ARG A 160 -4.33 -4.98 -17.35
N ALA A 161 -4.73 -4.20 -18.35
CA ALA A 161 -5.60 -4.69 -19.42
C ALA A 161 -4.89 -5.64 -20.41
N GLN A 162 -3.56 -5.67 -20.38
CA GLN A 162 -2.76 -6.39 -21.37
C GLN A 162 -2.59 -7.88 -21.08
N ASP A 163 -2.92 -8.33 -19.87
CA ASP A 163 -2.74 -9.74 -19.48
C ASP A 163 -3.77 -10.67 -20.18
N GLN A 164 -4.58 -10.15 -21.12
CA GLN A 164 -5.72 -10.81 -21.78
C GLN A 164 -6.84 -11.26 -20.82
N GLN A 165 -6.59 -11.17 -19.51
CA GLN A 165 -7.54 -11.49 -18.47
C GLN A 165 -8.67 -10.48 -18.44
N ARG A 166 -9.90 -11.00 -18.43
CA ARG A 166 -11.09 -10.18 -18.28
C ARG A 166 -11.22 -9.74 -16.82
N LEU A 167 -11.84 -8.58 -16.61
CA LEU A 167 -12.29 -8.19 -15.28
C LEU A 167 -13.24 -9.28 -14.71
N PRO A 168 -13.22 -9.50 -13.39
CA PRO A 168 -14.22 -10.33 -12.75
C PRO A 168 -15.57 -9.61 -12.70
N ASP A 169 -16.65 -10.39 -12.56
CA ASP A 169 -18.02 -9.84 -12.66
C ASP A 169 -18.45 -9.15 -11.35
N GLN A 170 -18.02 -9.67 -10.19
CA GLN A 170 -18.48 -9.19 -8.89
C GLN A 170 -17.40 -8.45 -8.09
N PHE A 171 -16.24 -9.08 -7.90
CA PHE A 171 -15.21 -8.58 -6.99
C PHE A 171 -13.82 -8.66 -7.63
N ILE A 172 -13.07 -7.57 -7.56
CA ILE A 172 -11.68 -7.52 -8.00
C ILE A 172 -10.73 -7.35 -6.82
N LEU A 173 -9.81 -8.29 -6.71
CA LEU A 173 -8.74 -8.24 -5.73
C LEU A 173 -7.83 -7.05 -6.02
N THR A 174 -7.74 -6.11 -5.08
CA THR A 174 -6.99 -4.86 -5.23
C THR A 174 -5.93 -4.74 -4.15
N LYS A 175 -4.65 -4.76 -4.53
CA LYS A 175 -3.55 -4.60 -3.56
C LYS A 175 -3.46 -3.18 -3.04
N THR A 176 -3.43 -3.06 -1.72
CA THR A 176 -3.06 -1.86 -0.98
C THR A 176 -2.23 -2.21 0.25
N HIS A 177 -1.26 -1.36 0.55
CA HIS A 177 -0.45 -1.39 1.77
C HIS A 177 -0.76 -0.19 2.66
N CYS A 178 -1.71 0.67 2.29
CA CYS A 178 -2.01 1.92 3.00
C CYS A 178 -0.75 2.75 3.31
N GLY A 179 -0.80 3.52 4.40
CA GLY A 179 0.31 4.32 4.92
C GLY A 179 1.14 3.61 6.00
N GLY A 180 2.05 4.35 6.63
CA GLY A 180 2.72 3.91 7.85
C GLY A 180 3.87 2.90 7.65
N ARG A 181 4.29 2.71 6.40
CA ARG A 181 5.15 1.59 5.97
C ARG A 181 6.54 1.97 5.46
N CYS A 182 6.85 3.25 5.46
CA CYS A 182 8.10 3.77 4.94
C CYS A 182 9.29 3.28 5.79
N GLY A 183 10.30 2.70 5.15
CA GLY A 183 11.45 2.08 5.83
C GLY A 183 12.60 3.03 6.15
N ARG A 184 12.74 4.13 5.41
CA ARG A 184 13.83 5.12 5.54
C ARG A 184 13.29 6.51 5.88
N CYS A 185 12.52 6.59 6.95
CA CYS A 185 11.95 7.86 7.43
C CYS A 185 11.74 7.86 8.93
N ARG A 186 11.67 9.07 9.48
CA ARG A 186 11.46 9.34 10.90
C ARG A 186 10.05 8.95 11.37
N PRO A 187 9.85 8.68 12.69
CA PRO A 187 8.54 8.39 13.27
C PRO A 187 7.40 9.28 12.79
N SER A 188 7.62 10.59 12.66
CA SER A 188 6.60 11.55 12.18
C SER A 188 6.00 11.24 10.80
N ARG A 189 6.64 10.40 9.99
CA ARG A 189 6.19 9.99 8.65
C ARG A 189 5.46 8.64 8.64
N TYR A 190 5.64 7.81 9.66
CA TYR A 190 5.04 6.48 9.70
C TYR A 190 4.15 6.22 10.92
N VAL A 191 4.22 7.04 11.96
CA VAL A 191 3.23 7.08 13.04
C VAL A 191 2.01 7.81 12.53
N LEU A 192 0.91 7.09 12.31
CA LEU A 192 -0.28 7.62 11.65
C LEU A 192 -1.47 7.63 12.59
N THR A 193 -2.39 8.58 12.38
CA THR A 193 -3.75 8.47 12.89
C THR A 193 -4.57 7.52 12.02
N TYR A 194 -5.71 7.05 12.54
CA TYR A 194 -6.64 6.22 11.77
C TYR A 194 -7.07 6.89 10.44
N SER A 195 -7.41 8.19 10.48
CA SER A 195 -7.81 8.94 9.28
C SER A 195 -6.68 9.01 8.23
N GLN A 196 -5.44 9.25 8.66
CA GLN A 196 -4.27 9.25 7.77
C GLN A 196 -4.01 7.86 7.17
N PHE A 197 -4.13 6.81 7.98
CA PHE A 197 -3.98 5.43 7.50
C PHE A 197 -5.03 5.09 6.45
N LEU A 198 -6.31 5.39 6.72
CA LEU A 198 -7.43 5.15 5.82
C LEU A 198 -7.32 5.95 4.52
N HIS A 199 -6.93 7.22 4.61
CA HIS A 199 -6.68 8.05 3.42
C HIS A 199 -5.58 7.45 2.54
N ALA A 200 -4.48 7.01 3.15
CA ALA A 200 -3.39 6.36 2.42
C ALA A 200 -3.80 4.99 1.83
N CYS A 201 -4.86 4.33 2.34
CA CYS A 201 -5.41 3.13 1.71
C CYS A 201 -6.08 3.41 0.35
N THR A 202 -6.45 4.66 0.06
CA THR A 202 -7.08 5.06 -1.20
C THR A 202 -6.14 5.75 -2.18
N GLU A 203 -4.89 5.98 -1.78
CA GLU A 203 -3.85 6.50 -2.65
C GLU A 203 -3.53 5.47 -3.74
N GLY A 204 -3.61 5.87 -5.00
CA GLY A 204 -3.21 5.09 -6.16
C GLY A 204 -2.16 5.84 -6.97
N LYS A 205 -1.04 5.19 -7.31
CA LYS A 205 -0.01 5.73 -8.21
C LYS A 205 -0.08 5.06 -9.58
N GLY A 206 -0.29 5.83 -10.64
CA GLY A 206 -0.47 5.30 -11.99
C GLY A 206 0.29 6.12 -13.04
N CYS A 207 0.72 5.46 -14.10
CA CYS A 207 1.28 6.03 -15.32
C CYS A 207 0.09 6.36 -16.25
N LEU A 208 -0.28 7.64 -16.28
CA LEU A 208 -1.43 8.17 -17.01
C LEU A 208 -0.97 8.87 -18.30
N PRO A 209 -1.76 8.87 -19.39
CA PRO A 209 -1.39 9.53 -20.64
C PRO A 209 -0.93 10.96 -20.40
N ASN A 210 0.22 11.31 -20.95
CA ASN A 210 0.73 12.68 -20.83
C ASN A 210 -0.15 13.63 -21.66
N SER A 211 -0.57 14.74 -21.07
CA SER A 211 -1.29 15.79 -21.80
C SER A 211 -0.35 16.63 -22.68
N ASP A 212 0.95 16.61 -22.42
CA ASP A 212 1.98 17.28 -23.21
C ASP A 212 2.42 16.40 -24.38
N SER A 213 2.02 16.79 -25.60
CA SER A 213 2.40 16.14 -26.85
C SER A 213 3.90 16.20 -27.14
N ASN A 214 4.66 17.06 -26.46
CA ASN A 214 6.11 17.17 -26.62
C ASN A 214 6.89 16.27 -25.65
N SER A 215 6.23 15.58 -24.74
CA SER A 215 6.92 14.70 -23.80
C SER A 215 7.44 13.45 -24.50
N SER A 216 8.71 13.13 -24.26
CA SER A 216 9.31 11.86 -24.71
C SER A 216 8.83 10.66 -23.87
N SER A 217 8.17 10.89 -22.74
CA SER A 217 7.58 9.83 -21.92
C SER A 217 6.16 9.55 -22.39
N PRO A 218 5.78 8.28 -22.63
CA PRO A 218 4.42 7.94 -23.05
C PRO A 218 3.36 8.24 -21.98
N CYS A 219 3.78 8.47 -20.73
CA CYS A 219 2.90 8.76 -19.61
C CYS A 219 3.57 9.64 -18.54
N GLU A 220 2.76 10.21 -17.66
CA GLU A 220 3.16 10.87 -16.43
C GLU A 220 2.77 10.02 -15.21
N TRP A 221 3.67 9.91 -14.24
CA TRP A 221 3.40 9.22 -12.97
C TRP A 221 2.63 10.12 -12.03
N THR A 222 1.33 9.85 -11.88
CA THR A 222 0.42 10.67 -11.08
C THR A 222 -0.05 9.92 -9.84
N THR A 223 -0.03 10.61 -8.70
CA THR A 223 -0.68 10.15 -7.47
C THR A 223 -2.14 10.60 -7.48
N THR A 224 -3.04 9.65 -7.27
CA THR A 224 -4.49 9.83 -7.31
C THR A 224 -5.10 9.33 -6.02
N HIS A 225 -6.31 9.78 -5.69
CA HIS A 225 -7.05 9.29 -4.53
C HIS A 225 -8.50 9.04 -4.94
N TYR A 226 -9.05 7.92 -4.48
CA TYR A 226 -10.49 7.67 -4.53
C TYR A 226 -11.10 7.83 -3.12
N PRO A 227 -12.42 8.03 -2.99
CA PRO A 227 -13.02 8.18 -1.67
C PRO A 227 -12.85 6.91 -0.81
N PRO A 228 -12.63 7.02 0.51
CA PRO A 228 -12.58 5.88 1.42
C PRO A 228 -13.99 5.40 1.81
N PRO A 229 -14.14 4.21 2.44
CA PRO A 229 -15.37 3.84 3.13
C PRO A 229 -15.71 4.86 4.25
N PRO A 230 -17.00 5.10 4.54
CA PRO A 230 -18.17 4.51 3.89
C PRO A 230 -18.56 5.21 2.56
N HIS A 231 -17.90 6.32 2.22
CA HIS A 231 -18.25 7.21 1.10
C HIS A 231 -18.01 6.60 -0.29
N ASN A 232 -17.25 5.52 -0.37
CA ASN A 232 -17.11 4.75 -1.60
C ASN A 232 -17.84 3.41 -1.50
N PRO A 233 -19.03 3.29 -2.12
CA PRO A 233 -19.81 2.05 -2.08
C PRO A 233 -19.16 0.91 -2.87
N ARG A 234 -18.13 1.18 -3.68
CA ARG A 234 -17.45 0.17 -4.49
C ARG A 234 -16.46 -0.65 -3.67
N ILE A 235 -16.06 -0.23 -2.47
CA ILE A 235 -15.21 -1.01 -1.59
C ILE A 235 -16.11 -1.97 -0.81
N GLY A 236 -16.13 -3.24 -1.22
CA GLY A 236 -17.10 -4.22 -0.75
C GLY A 236 -16.57 -5.18 0.30
N LYS A 237 -15.27 -5.51 0.29
CA LYS A 237 -14.68 -6.51 1.21
C LYS A 237 -13.21 -6.20 1.52
N LEU A 238 -12.69 -6.86 2.55
CA LEU A 238 -11.28 -6.80 2.96
C LEU A 238 -10.68 -8.20 3.01
N ILE A 239 -9.43 -8.32 2.57
CA ILE A 239 -8.57 -9.47 2.90
C ILE A 239 -7.42 -8.93 3.75
N HIS A 240 -7.29 -9.43 4.97
CA HIS A 240 -6.19 -9.08 5.88
C HIS A 240 -5.13 -10.17 5.82
N LEU A 241 -4.09 -9.95 5.03
CA LEU A 241 -2.97 -10.88 4.89
C LEU A 241 -1.92 -10.59 5.96
N ILE A 242 -1.66 -11.58 6.80
CA ILE A 242 -0.71 -11.53 7.90
C ILE A 242 0.42 -12.52 7.60
N ARG A 243 1.67 -12.10 7.82
CA ARG A 243 2.85 -12.96 7.71
C ARG A 243 3.63 -12.87 9.01
N SER A 244 4.32 -13.94 9.40
CA SER A 244 5.27 -13.94 10.51
C SER A 244 6.12 -12.65 10.51
N PRO A 245 6.12 -11.85 11.60
CA PRO A 245 6.90 -10.63 11.65
C PRO A 245 8.40 -10.90 11.50
N PHE A 246 8.88 -12.04 12.01
CA PHE A 246 10.28 -12.47 11.86
C PHE A 246 10.66 -12.63 10.38
N ASP A 247 9.86 -13.36 9.62
CA ASP A 247 10.12 -13.59 8.19
C ASP A 247 9.87 -12.33 7.35
N ASN A 248 8.90 -11.51 7.75
CA ASN A 248 8.57 -10.30 7.03
C ASN A 248 9.72 -9.27 7.09
N PHE A 249 10.31 -9.04 8.26
CA PHE A 249 11.43 -8.08 8.39
C PHE A 249 12.65 -8.51 7.60
N ILE A 250 12.95 -9.80 7.58
CA ILE A 250 14.06 -10.36 6.81
C ILE A 250 13.75 -10.27 5.31
N SER A 251 12.51 -10.53 4.91
CA SER A 251 12.08 -10.30 3.53
C SER A 251 12.20 -8.83 3.12
N ARG A 252 11.99 -7.87 4.02
CA ARG A 252 12.18 -6.43 3.77
C ARG A 252 13.67 -6.08 3.67
N PHE A 253 14.52 -6.69 4.49
CA PHE A 253 15.98 -6.57 4.36
C PHE A 253 16.46 -7.06 2.99
N HIS A 254 16.04 -8.25 2.55
CA HIS A 254 16.41 -8.74 1.22
C HIS A 254 15.89 -7.84 0.09
N LEU A 255 14.69 -7.28 0.22
CA LEU A 255 14.19 -6.29 -0.74
C LEU A 255 15.06 -5.02 -0.72
N ALA A 256 15.43 -4.52 0.46
CA ALA A 256 16.31 -3.36 0.58
C ALA A 256 17.65 -3.59 -0.12
N ARG A 257 18.27 -4.77 0.05
CA ARG A 257 19.47 -5.17 -0.69
C ARG A 257 19.27 -5.10 -2.20
N LYS A 258 18.20 -5.72 -2.71
CA LYS A 258 17.88 -5.74 -4.14
C LYS A 258 17.69 -4.31 -4.69
N LEU A 259 16.95 -3.47 -3.98
CA LEU A 259 16.72 -2.08 -4.37
C LEU A 259 18.01 -1.26 -4.34
N THR A 260 18.88 -1.48 -3.35
CA THR A 260 20.20 -0.82 -3.30
C THR A 260 21.06 -1.22 -4.49
N ALA A 261 21.11 -2.51 -4.84
CA ALA A 261 21.82 -2.99 -6.03
C ALA A 261 21.35 -2.31 -7.32
N GLN A 262 20.03 -2.17 -7.47
CA GLN A 262 19.44 -1.49 -8.63
C GLN A 262 19.77 0.01 -8.67
N ARG A 263 19.70 0.71 -7.53
CA ARG A 263 19.98 2.15 -7.43
C ARG A 263 21.45 2.48 -7.66
N MET A 264 22.34 1.63 -7.15
CA MET A 264 23.80 1.83 -7.22
C MET A 264 24.44 1.09 -8.39
N LYS A 265 23.66 0.68 -9.40
CA LYS A 265 24.19 -0.04 -10.57
C LYS A 265 25.29 0.73 -11.33
N ASN A 266 25.28 2.06 -11.23
CA ASN A 266 26.27 2.95 -11.84
C ASN A 266 27.39 3.36 -10.87
N ASP A 267 27.36 2.86 -9.62
CA ASP A 267 28.40 3.06 -8.60
C ASP A 267 28.81 1.69 -8.01
N PRO A 268 29.59 0.90 -8.75
CA PRO A 268 29.97 -0.45 -8.34
C PRO A 268 30.81 -0.45 -7.04
N LYS A 269 31.58 0.61 -6.77
CA LYS A 269 32.40 0.72 -5.56
C LYS A 269 31.52 0.94 -4.33
N GLY A 270 30.60 1.91 -4.38
CA GLY A 270 29.66 2.14 -3.30
C GLY A 270 28.72 0.95 -3.09
N LEU A 271 28.29 0.30 -4.18
CA LEU A 271 27.49 -0.92 -4.10
C LEU A 271 28.25 -2.03 -3.36
N LYS A 272 29.52 -2.29 -3.74
CA LYS A 272 30.34 -3.29 -3.07
C LYS A 272 30.51 -2.97 -1.58
N GLN A 273 30.85 -1.72 -1.25
CA GLN A 273 30.98 -1.29 0.15
C GLN A 273 29.69 -1.53 0.94
N TRP A 274 28.53 -1.18 0.37
CA TRP A 274 27.25 -1.39 1.03
C TRP A 274 26.91 -2.87 1.21
N MET A 275 27.18 -3.72 0.22
CA MET A 275 26.95 -5.17 0.28
C MET A 275 27.92 -5.89 1.22
N ASP A 276 29.14 -5.39 1.39
CA ASP A 276 30.09 -5.90 2.38
C ASP A 276 29.66 -5.49 3.81
N ALA A 277 29.13 -4.27 3.97
CA ALA A 277 28.58 -3.75 5.23
C ALA A 277 27.25 -4.42 5.62
N HIS A 278 26.51 -4.92 4.65
CA HIS A 278 25.26 -5.64 4.83
C HIS A 278 25.35 -6.91 4.02
N PRO A 279 25.95 -8.01 4.49
CA PRO A 279 25.95 -9.30 3.80
C PRO A 279 24.59 -9.99 3.92
N ASP A 280 24.34 -11.00 3.08
CA ASP A 280 23.07 -11.74 3.07
C ASP A 280 23.04 -12.77 4.22
N SER A 281 23.05 -12.28 5.46
CA SER A 281 23.21 -13.10 6.66
C SER A 281 22.57 -12.44 7.89
N PRO A 282 22.43 -13.16 9.02
CA PRO A 282 21.96 -12.59 10.29
C PRO A 282 22.72 -11.34 10.71
N ALA A 283 24.06 -11.35 10.58
CA ALA A 283 24.89 -10.19 10.93
C ALA A 283 24.67 -8.97 10.02
N GLY A 284 24.36 -9.18 8.74
CA GLY A 284 24.01 -8.08 7.83
C GLY A 284 22.63 -7.52 8.11
N PHE A 285 21.67 -8.37 8.45
CA PHE A 285 20.34 -7.97 8.88
C PHE A 285 20.38 -7.14 10.18
N THR A 286 21.14 -7.58 11.18
CA THR A 286 21.31 -6.84 12.43
C THR A 286 21.88 -5.45 12.19
N ARG A 287 22.95 -5.34 11.40
CA ARG A 287 23.55 -4.04 11.04
C ARG A 287 22.56 -3.14 10.32
N TRP A 288 21.84 -3.68 9.33
CA TRP A 288 20.83 -2.92 8.59
C TRP A 288 19.77 -2.32 9.51
N CYS A 289 19.26 -3.10 10.46
CA CYS A 289 18.28 -2.60 11.41
C CYS A 289 18.84 -1.57 12.39
N GLN A 290 20.06 -1.77 12.90
CA GLN A 290 20.72 -0.80 13.75
C GLN A 290 20.92 0.54 13.04
N GLU A 291 21.35 0.51 11.77
CA GLU A 291 21.47 1.72 10.95
C GLU A 291 20.13 2.42 10.74
N LEU A 292 19.05 1.67 10.47
CA LEU A 292 17.72 2.25 10.34
C LEU A 292 17.24 2.90 11.62
N ASP A 293 17.36 2.21 12.75
CA ASP A 293 16.93 2.72 14.05
C ASP A 293 17.79 3.94 14.47
N GLN A 294 19.11 3.91 14.24
CA GLN A 294 20.01 5.03 14.54
C GLN A 294 19.77 6.26 13.65
N GLN A 295 19.59 6.05 12.34
CA GLN A 295 19.47 7.15 11.38
C GLN A 295 18.10 7.83 11.44
N TYR A 296 17.04 7.04 11.61
CA TYR A 296 15.68 7.53 11.52
C TYR A 296 14.97 7.64 12.86
N GLY A 297 15.55 7.08 13.92
CA GLY A 297 14.97 7.05 15.26
C GLY A 297 13.85 6.03 15.39
N SER A 298 13.55 5.71 16.64
CA SER A 298 12.45 4.86 17.05
C SER A 298 11.32 5.71 17.65
N PRO A 299 10.04 5.35 17.48
CA PRO A 299 8.94 6.04 18.17
C PRO A 299 9.04 5.91 19.69
N PHE A 300 9.85 4.96 20.15
CA PHE A 300 10.16 4.71 21.55
C PHE A 300 11.19 5.68 22.14
N ASP A 301 11.93 6.45 21.32
CA ASP A 301 13.02 7.34 21.79
C ASP A 301 12.52 8.49 22.69
N HIS A 302 11.22 8.78 22.64
CA HIS A 302 10.60 9.85 23.42
C HIS A 302 9.63 9.33 24.49
N ASP A 303 9.46 8.01 24.58
CA ASP A 303 8.57 7.42 25.56
C ASP A 303 9.33 7.16 26.86
N ASN A 304 9.07 8.00 27.86
CA ASN A 304 9.60 7.81 29.22
C ASN A 304 8.90 6.64 29.95
N SER A 305 7.89 6.02 29.34
CA SER A 305 7.31 4.80 29.88
C SER A 305 8.39 3.71 29.89
N LYS A 306 8.50 2.99 31.00
CA LYS A 306 9.44 1.88 31.15
C LYS A 306 9.03 0.77 30.17
N LEU A 307 9.51 0.84 28.93
CA LEU A 307 9.45 -0.29 28.03
C LEU A 307 10.11 -1.49 28.72
N PRO A 308 9.61 -2.71 28.48
CA PRO A 308 10.30 -3.91 28.96
C PRO A 308 11.75 -3.87 28.48
N ASN A 309 12.67 -4.55 29.17
CA ASN A 309 14.07 -4.63 28.75
C ASN A 309 14.16 -5.30 27.36
N ILE A 310 14.15 -4.47 26.32
CA ILE A 310 14.17 -4.80 24.89
C ILE A 310 15.44 -4.28 24.22
N ASP A 311 16.46 -3.93 25.01
CA ASP A 311 17.72 -3.32 24.55
C ASP A 311 18.47 -4.22 23.55
N HIS A 312 18.12 -5.51 23.50
CA HIS A 312 18.71 -6.51 22.61
C HIS A 312 17.81 -6.89 21.42
N LEU A 313 16.61 -6.34 21.33
CA LEU A 313 15.71 -6.61 20.22
C LEU A 313 16.10 -5.76 19.02
N THR A 314 16.49 -6.42 17.94
CA THR A 314 16.86 -5.76 16.68
C THR A 314 15.61 -5.29 15.92
N CYS A 315 15.73 -4.16 15.21
CA CYS A 315 14.72 -3.56 14.33
C CYS A 315 13.50 -2.99 15.08
N LEU A 316 13.71 -2.22 16.14
CA LEU A 316 12.62 -1.69 16.97
C LEU A 316 11.62 -0.84 16.15
N GLY A 317 12.13 -0.04 15.21
CA GLY A 317 11.27 0.74 14.31
C GLY A 317 10.39 -0.14 13.41
N GLU A 318 10.90 -1.28 12.93
CA GLU A 318 10.11 -2.22 12.12
C GLU A 318 9.05 -2.96 12.96
N TRP A 319 9.37 -3.36 14.19
CA TRP A 319 8.39 -3.91 15.13
C TRP A 319 7.22 -2.96 15.34
N PHE A 320 7.51 -1.68 15.63
CA PHE A 320 6.47 -0.68 15.81
C PHE A 320 5.61 -0.52 14.55
N ARG A 321 6.23 -0.37 13.36
CA ARG A 321 5.51 -0.20 12.09
C ARG A 321 4.58 -1.38 11.83
N TYR A 322 5.05 -2.60 12.04
CA TYR A 322 4.25 -3.81 11.87
C TYR A 322 3.05 -3.84 12.82
N ILE A 323 3.28 -3.62 14.12
CA ILE A 323 2.22 -3.59 15.14
C ILE A 323 1.18 -2.53 14.81
N GLN A 324 1.61 -1.30 14.58
CA GLN A 324 0.70 -0.19 14.29
C GLN A 324 -0.09 -0.45 13.01
N TRP A 325 0.56 -0.96 11.96
CA TRP A 325 -0.10 -1.22 10.68
C TRP A 325 -1.20 -2.28 10.81
N HIS A 326 -0.92 -3.39 11.49
CA HIS A 326 -1.94 -4.43 11.72
C HIS A 326 -3.04 -3.94 12.67
N GLY A 327 -2.70 -3.12 13.68
CA GLY A 327 -3.67 -2.49 14.58
C GLY A 327 -4.62 -1.54 13.85
N MET A 328 -4.10 -0.68 12.96
CA MET A 328 -4.92 0.22 12.15
C MET A 328 -5.82 -0.53 11.16
N THR A 329 -5.35 -1.67 10.66
CA THR A 329 -6.16 -2.55 9.80
C THR A 329 -7.32 -3.17 10.57
N LEU A 330 -7.12 -3.59 11.82
CA LEU A 330 -8.21 -4.04 12.69
C LEU A 330 -9.18 -2.91 13.04
N MET A 331 -8.66 -1.71 13.36
CA MET A 331 -9.52 -0.55 13.60
C MET A 331 -10.40 -0.24 12.38
N LEU A 332 -9.88 -0.40 11.16
CA LEU A 332 -10.68 -0.25 9.94
C LEU A 332 -11.80 -1.29 9.84
N GLN A 333 -11.57 -2.52 10.27
CA GLN A 333 -12.60 -3.56 10.28
C GLN A 333 -13.69 -3.25 11.31
N GLU A 334 -13.28 -2.85 12.52
CA GLU A 334 -14.16 -2.60 13.67
C GLU A 334 -14.96 -1.30 13.54
N GLN A 335 -14.34 -0.21 13.06
CA GLN A 335 -14.94 1.12 13.02
C GLN A 335 -15.70 1.42 11.72
N ASN A 336 -15.66 0.53 10.73
CA ASN A 336 -16.39 0.75 9.50
C ASN A 336 -17.90 0.57 9.74
N PRO A 337 -18.73 1.60 9.53
CA PRO A 337 -20.18 1.51 9.76
C PRO A 337 -20.87 0.43 8.92
N LYS A 338 -20.27 0.05 7.78
CA LYS A 338 -20.79 -0.99 6.88
C LYS A 338 -20.37 -2.41 7.28
N GLN A 339 -19.47 -2.57 8.26
CA GLN A 339 -18.87 -3.84 8.67
C GLN A 339 -18.44 -4.67 7.45
N LEU A 340 -17.45 -4.17 6.71
CA LEU A 340 -17.00 -4.84 5.48
C LEU A 340 -16.63 -6.30 5.79
N PRO A 341 -17.22 -7.28 5.08
CA PRO A 341 -16.82 -8.67 5.21
C PRO A 341 -15.31 -8.78 5.05
N THR A 342 -14.69 -9.47 6.01
CA THR A 342 -13.23 -9.59 6.08
C THR A 342 -12.82 -11.04 6.12
N LEU A 343 -11.87 -11.41 5.26
CA LEU A 343 -11.17 -12.70 5.30
C LEU A 343 -9.75 -12.46 5.81
N THR A 344 -9.40 -13.06 6.94
CA THR A 344 -8.02 -13.05 7.47
C THR A 344 -7.28 -14.27 6.98
N ILE A 345 -6.08 -14.07 6.46
CA ILE A 345 -5.25 -15.14 5.88
C ILE A 345 -3.84 -15.04 6.45
N TYR A 346 -3.27 -16.17 6.81
CA TYR A 346 -1.87 -16.25 7.21
C TYR A 346 -1.03 -16.74 6.03
N TYR A 347 0.05 -16.03 5.72
CA TYR A 347 0.89 -16.32 4.56
C TYR A 347 1.48 -17.74 4.60
N GLU A 348 1.75 -18.24 5.80
CA GLU A 348 2.26 -19.58 6.07
C GLU A 348 1.20 -20.67 5.77
N ASP A 349 -0.07 -20.32 5.62
CA ASP A 349 -1.11 -21.29 5.21
C ASP A 349 -0.98 -21.70 3.75
N TYR A 350 -0.31 -20.91 2.90
CA TYR A 350 0.02 -21.33 1.54
C TYR A 350 0.98 -22.52 1.50
N ASP A 351 1.84 -22.68 2.52
CA ASP A 351 2.75 -23.82 2.63
C ASP A 351 2.04 -25.05 3.20
N ARG A 352 1.21 -24.84 4.23
CA ARG A 352 0.57 -25.92 4.99
C ARG A 352 -0.67 -26.48 4.31
N ASN A 353 -1.51 -25.60 3.77
CA ASN A 353 -2.88 -25.88 3.32
C ASN A 353 -3.16 -25.10 2.02
N TRP A 354 -2.34 -25.32 0.98
CA TRP A 354 -2.36 -24.50 -0.23
C TRP A 354 -3.73 -24.49 -0.93
N ASN A 355 -4.36 -25.66 -1.07
CA ASN A 355 -5.65 -25.82 -1.75
C ASN A 355 -6.75 -25.10 -0.98
N GLU A 356 -6.84 -25.32 0.33
CA GLU A 356 -7.85 -24.70 1.20
C GLU A 356 -7.69 -23.19 1.24
N THR A 357 -6.44 -22.70 1.34
CA THR A 357 -6.14 -21.27 1.35
C THR A 357 -6.57 -20.63 0.02
N THR A 358 -6.19 -21.25 -1.11
CA THR A 358 -6.54 -20.77 -2.45
C THR A 358 -8.05 -20.77 -2.68
N SER A 359 -8.74 -21.87 -2.39
CA SER A 359 -10.20 -21.97 -2.52
C SER A 359 -10.92 -20.95 -1.65
N SER A 360 -10.49 -20.75 -0.40
CA SER A 360 -11.12 -19.75 0.49
C SER A 360 -11.01 -18.33 -0.06
N ILE A 361 -9.90 -17.99 -0.71
CA ILE A 361 -9.72 -16.69 -1.38
C ILE A 361 -10.65 -16.57 -2.59
N LEU A 362 -10.68 -17.57 -3.47
CA LEU A 362 -11.51 -17.55 -4.67
C LEU A 362 -13.00 -17.50 -4.32
N ASP A 363 -13.44 -18.30 -3.35
CA ASP A 363 -14.82 -18.30 -2.84
C ASP A 363 -15.23 -16.96 -2.23
N PHE A 364 -14.30 -16.34 -1.48
CA PHE A 364 -14.52 -15.02 -0.90
C PHE A 364 -14.63 -13.94 -1.98
N LEU A 365 -13.89 -14.08 -3.08
CA LEU A 365 -13.94 -13.20 -4.25
C LEU A 365 -15.06 -13.55 -5.24
N LYS A 366 -15.80 -14.65 -5.03
CA LYS A 366 -16.80 -15.15 -6.00
C LYS A 366 -16.19 -15.39 -7.39
N LEU A 367 -15.02 -16.02 -7.39
CA LEU A 367 -14.30 -16.42 -8.60
C LEU A 367 -14.35 -17.94 -8.73
N GLU A 368 -14.65 -18.41 -9.93
CA GLU A 368 -14.49 -19.82 -10.27
C GLU A 368 -13.03 -20.12 -10.57
N ARG A 369 -12.59 -21.33 -10.25
CA ARG A 369 -11.28 -21.82 -10.64
C ARG A 369 -11.30 -22.15 -12.14
N ASP A 370 -10.35 -21.64 -12.90
CA ASP A 370 -10.12 -22.04 -14.27
C ASP A 370 -9.35 -23.37 -14.26
N GLU A 371 -10.04 -24.46 -14.56
CA GLU A 371 -9.48 -25.82 -14.62
C GLU A 371 -8.39 -25.97 -15.69
N THR A 372 -8.31 -25.05 -16.65
CA THR A 372 -7.24 -25.03 -17.66
C THR A 372 -6.01 -24.28 -17.19
N SER A 373 -6.09 -23.55 -16.08
CA SER A 373 -5.00 -22.72 -15.59
C SER A 373 -3.91 -23.54 -14.88
N THR A 374 -2.66 -23.29 -15.25
CA THR A 374 -1.50 -23.82 -14.52
C THR A 374 -1.13 -22.85 -13.41
N VAL A 375 -1.71 -23.03 -12.23
CA VAL A 375 -1.34 -22.24 -11.05
C VAL A 375 -0.01 -22.72 -10.52
N ARG A 376 0.97 -21.82 -10.43
CA ARG A 376 2.25 -22.13 -9.78
C ARG A 376 2.00 -22.31 -8.28
N GLU A 377 2.24 -23.53 -7.79
CA GLU A 377 2.16 -23.83 -6.36
C GLU A 377 3.12 -22.96 -5.54
N PHE A 378 2.77 -22.80 -4.26
CA PHE A 378 3.61 -22.08 -3.32
C PHE A 378 4.89 -22.85 -3.09
N VAL A 379 6.02 -22.15 -3.21
CA VAL A 379 7.32 -22.69 -2.82
C VAL A 379 7.79 -21.90 -1.60
N ALA A 380 7.66 -22.50 -0.43
CA ALA A 380 8.20 -21.92 0.79
C ALA A 380 9.71 -21.71 0.63
N ARG A 381 10.18 -20.56 1.10
CA ARG A 381 11.61 -20.34 1.27
C ARG A 381 12.05 -21.12 2.51
N LYS A 382 13.35 -21.45 2.56
CA LYS A 382 13.97 -21.93 3.79
C LYS A 382 13.59 -20.98 4.93
N PRO A 383 13.12 -21.50 6.08
CA PRO A 383 12.81 -20.68 7.25
C PRO A 383 14.00 -19.80 7.63
N TYR A 384 13.74 -18.54 7.99
CA TYR A 384 14.79 -17.62 8.41
C TYR A 384 15.12 -17.75 9.90
N ASP A 385 15.16 -18.99 10.39
CA ASP A 385 15.17 -19.24 11.83
C ASP A 385 16.45 -18.78 12.54
N ASP A 386 17.55 -18.64 11.78
CA ASP A 386 18.88 -18.24 12.24
C ASP A 386 19.07 -16.72 12.36
N TYR A 387 18.15 -15.90 11.86
CA TYR A 387 18.23 -14.43 11.96
C TYR A 387 17.82 -13.89 13.34
N TYR A 388 17.06 -14.66 14.10
CA TYR A 388 16.61 -14.29 15.45
C TYR A 388 16.91 -15.39 16.45
N THR A 389 17.69 -15.04 17.47
CA THR A 389 17.93 -15.92 18.62
C THR A 389 16.66 -16.17 19.42
N GLN A 390 16.61 -17.26 20.19
CA GLN A 390 15.48 -17.55 21.07
C GLN A 390 15.24 -16.43 22.10
N ALA A 391 16.31 -15.77 22.58
CA ALA A 391 16.20 -14.63 23.49
C ALA A 391 15.49 -13.44 22.84
N GLN A 392 15.87 -13.09 21.61
CA GLN A 392 15.21 -12.03 20.85
C GLN A 392 13.75 -12.35 20.57
N ARG A 393 13.41 -13.60 20.24
CA ARG A 393 12.01 -14.03 20.03
C ARG A 393 11.17 -13.88 21.31
N LYS A 394 11.73 -14.23 22.48
CA LYS A 394 11.08 -14.02 23.78
C LYS A 394 10.87 -12.53 24.08
N GLN A 395 11.86 -11.67 23.82
CA GLN A 395 11.73 -10.23 23.98
C GLN A 395 10.70 -9.62 23.03
N ALA A 396 10.69 -10.06 21.76
CA ALA A 396 9.70 -9.66 20.78
C ALA A 396 8.28 -10.02 21.26
N LYS A 397 8.06 -11.24 21.79
CA LYS A 397 6.78 -11.66 22.37
C LYS A 397 6.31 -10.70 23.46
N VAL A 398 7.20 -10.34 24.38
CA VAL A 398 6.90 -9.41 25.48
C VAL A 398 6.55 -8.03 24.94
N LEU A 399 7.34 -7.52 23.99
CA LEU A 399 7.09 -6.22 23.34
C LEU A 399 5.73 -6.20 22.63
N VAL A 400 5.47 -7.16 21.73
CA VAL A 400 4.22 -7.24 20.97
C VAL A 400 3.05 -7.32 21.92
N LYS A 401 3.04 -8.27 22.87
CA LYS A 401 1.94 -8.44 23.82
C LYS A 401 1.67 -7.17 24.65
N LYS A 402 2.69 -6.36 24.92
CA LYS A 402 2.55 -5.10 25.66
C LYS A 402 1.93 -3.97 24.83
N LEU A 403 2.17 -3.96 23.52
CA LEU A 403 1.79 -2.85 22.63
C LEU A 403 0.49 -3.07 21.86
N VAL A 404 0.09 -4.33 21.67
CA VAL A 404 -1.10 -4.66 20.86
C VAL A 404 -2.36 -4.76 21.72
N SER A 405 -3.54 -4.54 21.12
CA SER A 405 -4.82 -4.89 21.73
C SER A 405 -5.01 -6.40 21.84
N ASP A 406 -5.95 -6.86 22.68
CA ASP A 406 -6.24 -8.29 22.82
C ASP A 406 -6.65 -8.94 21.49
N ASN A 407 -7.47 -8.26 20.69
CA ASN A 407 -7.89 -8.72 19.35
C ASN A 407 -6.68 -8.93 18.43
N LEU A 408 -5.77 -7.95 18.38
CA LEU A 408 -4.56 -8.07 17.57
C LEU A 408 -3.63 -9.16 18.11
N TRP A 409 -3.53 -9.31 19.43
CA TRP A 409 -2.77 -10.39 20.04
C TRP A 409 -3.30 -11.77 19.61
N GLN A 410 -4.62 -11.96 19.52
CA GLN A 410 -5.18 -13.25 19.07
C GLN A 410 -4.72 -13.63 17.66
N LEU A 411 -4.54 -12.64 16.77
CA LEU A 411 -4.05 -12.88 15.41
C LEU A 411 -2.54 -13.17 15.38
N LEU A 412 -1.76 -12.47 16.20
CA LEU A 412 -0.30 -12.52 16.16
C LEU A 412 0.32 -13.59 17.07
N LYS A 413 -0.39 -14.06 18.10
CA LYS A 413 0.17 -14.97 19.13
C LYS A 413 0.74 -16.27 18.56
N GLN A 414 0.25 -16.74 17.41
CA GLN A 414 0.72 -17.98 16.80
C GLN A 414 2.19 -17.93 16.34
N TYR A 415 2.76 -16.73 16.20
CA TYR A 415 4.16 -16.56 15.80
C TYR A 415 5.13 -16.55 17.00
N PHE A 416 4.65 -16.68 18.24
CA PHE A 416 5.44 -16.53 19.48
C PHE A 416 5.17 -17.60 20.54
#